data_AF-A0A231V0J6-F1
#
_entry.id   AF-A0A231V0J6-F1
#
_cell.length_a   1.000
_cell.length_b   1.000
_cell.length_c   1.000
_cell.angle_alpha   90.00
_cell.angle_beta   90.00
_cell.angle_gamma   90.00
#
_symmetry.space_group_name_H-M   'P 1'
#
loop_
_entity.id
_entity.type
_entity.pdbx_description
1 polymer ?
#
loop_
_entity_poly.entity_id
_entity_poly.type
_entity_poly.pdbx_seq_one_letter_code
_entity_poly.pdbx_strand_id
1 'polypeptide(L)'
;MAESLGLQIKRSFELAALTREAKIILSARGWRDYQLLDKHFAAQRRDLERNYASEYQSRVETVRKRLIDGRAAKTKEFKHRFLGSDRFDANALLRQAHRQVRTHHAGQLQGLEKRELGAKAAFLEQQRRLGRTRGKAQASFAKVARNNPDRSPSSDRPRTRARQRR
;
A
#
# COMPACT_ATOMS: atom_id res chain seq x y z
N MET A 1 5.53 17.95 11.42
CA MET A 1 6.54 17.20 12.19
C MET A 1 7.36 16.44 11.16
N ALA A 2 8.63 16.75 10.99
CA ALA A 2 9.49 15.97 10.11
C ALA A 2 9.57 14.55 10.69
N GLU A 3 9.29 13.54 9.88
CA GLU A 3 9.45 12.16 10.32
C GLU A 3 10.91 11.93 10.65
N SER A 4 11.20 11.25 11.78
CA SER A 4 12.59 11.01 12.13
C SER A 4 13.25 10.17 11.05
N LEU A 5 14.46 10.53 10.65
CA LEU A 5 15.25 9.81 9.65
C LEU A 5 15.26 8.29 9.94
N GLY A 6 15.31 7.91 11.22
CA GLY A 6 15.24 6.50 11.64
C GLY A 6 13.94 5.78 11.24
N LEU A 7 12.79 6.44 11.23
CA LEU A 7 11.53 5.83 10.76
C LEU A 7 11.52 5.62 9.25
N GLN A 8 12.05 6.58 8.47
CA GLN A 8 12.17 6.45 7.02
C GLN A 8 13.11 5.29 6.65
N ILE A 9 14.25 5.20 7.34
CA ILE A 9 15.20 4.11 7.19
C ILE A 9 14.51 2.77 7.49
N LYS A 10 13.84 2.63 8.65
CA LYS A 10 13.12 1.39 9.00
C LYS A 10 12.14 0.95 7.92
N ARG A 11 11.30 1.86 7.41
CA ARG A 11 10.34 1.54 6.34
C ARG A 11 10.99 1.11 5.04
N SER A 12 12.07 1.78 4.65
CA SER A 12 12.81 1.41 3.45
C SER A 12 13.39 -0.01 3.56
N PHE A 13 13.89 -0.36 4.75
CA PHE A 13 14.34 -1.71 5.06
C PHE A 13 13.20 -2.72 5.08
N GLU A 14 12.04 -2.39 5.67
CA GLU A 14 10.87 -3.25 5.67
C GLU A 14 10.36 -3.55 4.25
N LEU A 15 10.26 -2.53 3.39
CA LEU A 15 9.89 -2.69 1.98
C LEU A 15 10.90 -3.57 1.23
N ALA A 16 12.20 -3.34 1.45
CA ALA A 16 13.25 -4.15 0.84
C ALA A 16 13.19 -5.61 1.31
N ALA A 17 12.95 -5.83 2.61
CA ALA A 17 12.80 -7.15 3.19
C ALA A 17 11.59 -7.89 2.60
N LEU A 18 10.43 -7.24 2.50
CA LEU A 18 9.24 -7.81 1.85
C LEU A 18 9.50 -8.12 0.38
N THR A 19 10.23 -7.25 -0.33
CA THR A 19 10.56 -7.47 -1.74
C THR A 19 11.50 -8.68 -1.91
N ARG A 20 12.50 -8.81 -1.03
CA ARG A 20 13.39 -9.97 -1.02
C ARG A 20 12.62 -11.25 -0.71
N GLU A 21 11.76 -11.22 0.29
CA GLU A 21 10.91 -12.34 0.67
C GLU A 21 9.98 -12.76 -0.47
N ALA A 22 9.35 -11.80 -1.13
CA ALA A 22 8.52 -12.00 -2.30
C ALA A 22 9.25 -12.75 -3.42
N LYS A 23 10.52 -12.41 -3.69
CA LYS A 23 11.34 -13.11 -4.69
C LYS A 23 11.59 -14.59 -4.35
N ILE A 24 11.62 -14.93 -3.06
CA ILE A 24 11.90 -16.29 -2.59
C ILE A 24 10.62 -17.14 -2.59
N ILE A 25 9.50 -16.57 -2.14
CA ILE A 25 8.27 -17.33 -1.86
C ILE A 25 7.37 -17.41 -3.09
N LEU A 26 7.35 -16.37 -3.93
CA LEU A 26 6.35 -16.27 -5.00
C LEU A 26 6.72 -17.13 -6.22
N SER A 27 5.70 -17.79 -6.77
CA SER A 27 5.78 -18.35 -8.11
C SER A 27 5.90 -17.24 -9.17
N ALA A 28 6.31 -17.57 -10.39
CA ALA A 28 6.42 -16.60 -11.49
C ALA A 28 5.13 -15.79 -11.72
N ARG A 29 3.96 -16.42 -11.56
CA ARG A 29 2.65 -15.72 -11.64
C ARG A 29 2.46 -14.77 -10.46
N GLY A 30 2.67 -15.25 -9.23
CA GLY A 30 2.53 -14.42 -8.03
C GLY A 30 3.51 -13.24 -8.02
N TRP A 31 4.70 -13.41 -8.59
CA TRP A 31 5.67 -12.34 -8.75
C TRP A 31 5.19 -11.25 -9.72
N ARG A 32 4.53 -11.61 -10.83
CA ARG A 32 3.91 -10.63 -11.73
C ARG A 32 2.81 -9.84 -11.04
N ASP A 33 1.95 -10.52 -10.29
CA ASP A 33 0.87 -9.88 -9.51
C ASP A 33 1.45 -8.91 -8.46
N TYR A 34 2.54 -9.32 -7.79
CA TYR A 34 3.29 -8.46 -6.87
C TYR A 34 3.89 -7.23 -7.57
N GLN A 35 4.46 -7.38 -8.76
CA GLN A 35 4.97 -6.25 -9.55
C GLN A 35 3.85 -5.30 -10.01
N LEU A 36 2.65 -5.81 -10.29
CA LEU A 36 1.50 -4.96 -10.60
C LEU A 36 1.10 -4.12 -9.38
N LEU A 37 1.09 -4.72 -8.20
CA LEU A 37 0.84 -4.02 -6.94
C LEU A 37 1.89 -2.90 -6.71
N ASP A 38 3.17 -3.20 -6.96
CA ASP A 38 4.26 -2.24 -6.85
C ASP A 38 4.10 -1.07 -7.84
N LYS A 39 3.79 -1.37 -9.10
CA LYS A 39 3.50 -0.35 -10.13
C LYS A 39 2.31 0.54 -9.76
N HIS A 40 1.26 -0.04 -9.18
CA HIS A 40 0.09 0.71 -8.74
C HIS A 40 0.45 1.75 -7.68
N PHE A 41 1.20 1.37 -6.63
CA PHE A 41 1.63 2.32 -5.60
C PHE A 41 2.65 3.33 -6.14
N ALA A 42 3.53 2.94 -7.05
CA ALA A 42 4.43 3.86 -7.73
C ALA A 42 3.68 4.91 -8.56
N ALA A 43 2.62 4.52 -9.27
CA ALA A 43 1.76 5.46 -10.00
C ALA A 43 1.05 6.44 -9.05
N GLN A 44 0.45 5.93 -7.97
CA GLN A 44 -0.19 6.77 -6.95
C GLN A 44 0.77 7.79 -6.33
N ARG A 45 2.04 7.40 -6.10
CA ARG A 45 3.06 8.32 -5.59
C ARG A 45 3.35 9.45 -6.58
N ARG A 46 3.54 9.12 -7.86
CA ARG A 46 3.74 10.12 -8.92
C ARG A 46 2.55 11.05 -9.06
N ASP A 47 1.33 10.53 -8.97
CA ASP A 47 0.12 11.35 -9.05
C ASP A 47 0.01 12.29 -7.86
N LEU A 48 0.31 11.82 -6.65
CA LEU A 48 0.36 12.68 -5.46
C LEU A 48 1.42 13.78 -5.57
N GLU A 49 2.61 13.45 -6.05
CA GLU A 49 3.69 14.43 -6.26
C GLU A 49 3.33 15.44 -7.35
N ARG A 50 2.75 14.97 -8.47
CA ARG A 50 2.28 15.83 -9.55
C ARG A 50 1.19 16.79 -9.07
N ASN A 51 0.17 16.27 -8.40
CA ASN A 51 -0.94 17.08 -7.88
C ASN A 51 -0.45 18.07 -6.82
N TYR A 52 0.52 17.65 -5.99
CA TYR A 52 1.14 18.55 -5.03
C TYR A 52 1.88 19.69 -5.73
N ALA A 53 2.67 19.40 -6.76
CA ALA A 53 3.42 20.40 -7.51
C ALA A 53 2.50 21.37 -8.27
N SER A 54 1.46 20.86 -8.94
CA SER A 54 0.54 21.68 -9.74
C SER A 54 -0.36 22.57 -8.88
N GLU A 55 -0.82 22.08 -7.72
CA GLU A 55 -1.76 22.79 -6.86
C GLU A 55 -1.09 23.46 -5.65
N TYR A 56 0.25 23.48 -5.60
CA TYR A 56 0.95 23.94 -4.39
C TYR A 56 0.54 25.36 -3.99
N GLN A 57 0.60 26.28 -4.94
CA GLN A 57 0.32 27.71 -4.69
C GLN A 57 -1.15 27.93 -4.33
N SER A 58 -2.09 27.35 -5.07
CA SER A 58 -3.52 27.48 -4.80
C SER A 58 -3.91 26.90 -3.43
N ARG A 59 -3.29 25.79 -3.02
CA ARG A 59 -3.45 25.22 -1.67
C ARG A 59 -2.90 26.14 -0.59
N VAL A 60 -1.72 26.75 -0.81
CA VAL A 60 -1.12 27.71 0.14
C VAL A 60 -2.02 28.92 0.30
N GLU A 61 -2.55 29.48 -0.79
CA GLU A 61 -3.48 30.62 -0.75
C GLU A 61 -4.77 30.28 -0.02
N THR A 62 -5.34 29.11 -0.29
CA THR A 62 -6.56 28.62 0.38
C THR A 62 -6.34 28.50 1.89
N VAL A 63 -5.22 27.90 2.30
CA VAL A 63 -4.87 27.78 3.72
C VAL A 63 -4.60 29.15 4.33
N ARG A 64 -3.92 30.05 3.62
CA ARG A 64 -3.67 31.42 4.08
C ARG A 64 -4.97 32.17 4.33
N LYS A 65 -5.93 32.13 3.39
CA LYS A 65 -7.26 32.73 3.55
C LYS A 65 -7.96 32.17 4.79
N ARG A 66 -7.96 30.84 4.96
CA ARG A 66 -8.55 30.18 6.13
C ARG A 66 -7.91 30.59 7.46
N LEU A 67 -6.59 30.82 7.49
CA LEU A 67 -5.89 31.32 8.68
C LEU A 67 -6.24 32.78 8.97
N ILE A 68 -6.40 33.61 7.93
CA ILE A 68 -6.85 35.00 8.05
C ILE A 68 -8.27 35.03 8.62
N ASP A 69 -9.20 34.26 8.04
CA ASP A 69 -10.59 34.20 8.49
C ASP A 69 -10.70 33.71 9.95
N GLY A 70 -9.91 32.70 10.30
CA GLY A 70 -9.84 32.18 11.67
C GLY A 70 -9.30 33.17 12.69
N ARG A 71 -8.36 34.06 12.29
CA ARG A 71 -7.85 35.13 13.17
C ARG A 71 -8.72 36.38 13.18
N ALA A 72 -9.48 36.63 12.11
CA ALA A 72 -10.45 37.71 12.01
C ALA A 72 -11.76 37.39 12.76
N ALA A 73 -12.04 36.11 13.04
CA ALA A 73 -13.15 35.70 13.87
C ALA A 73 -13.07 36.36 15.26
N LYS A 74 -14.09 37.14 15.61
CA LYS A 74 -14.17 37.83 16.91
C LYS A 74 -14.25 36.79 18.04
N THR A 75 -13.15 36.56 18.74
CA THR A 75 -13.19 35.91 20.05
C THR A 75 -13.72 36.92 21.07
N LYS A 76 -14.73 36.51 21.87
CA LYS A 76 -15.28 37.33 22.98
C LYS A 76 -14.29 37.54 24.13
N GLU A 77 -13.03 37.13 23.96
CA GLU A 77 -11.97 37.27 24.95
C GLU A 77 -11.28 38.63 24.82
N PHE A 78 -11.49 39.47 25.84
CA PHE A 78 -10.87 40.78 25.97
C PHE A 78 -9.36 40.59 26.22
N LYS A 79 -8.50 40.91 25.23
CA LYS A 79 -7.04 40.95 25.44
C LYS A 79 -6.59 42.41 25.60
N HIS A 80 -5.93 42.71 26.73
CA HIS A 80 -5.37 44.04 27.01
C HIS A 80 -4.37 44.46 25.92
N ARG A 81 -4.52 45.70 25.42
CA ARG A 81 -3.74 46.29 24.30
C ARG A 81 -2.21 46.23 24.47
N PHE A 82 -1.71 46.17 25.70
CA PHE A 82 -0.27 46.20 26.01
C PHE A 82 0.46 44.86 25.84
N LEU A 83 -0.25 43.74 25.72
CA LEU A 83 0.32 42.38 25.56
C LEU A 83 0.04 41.78 24.18
N GLY A 84 -0.55 42.55 23.26
CA GLY A 84 -1.00 42.05 21.96
C GLY A 84 0.12 42.12 20.93
N SER A 85 0.82 41.00 20.67
CA SER A 85 1.56 40.84 19.42
C SER A 85 0.61 41.13 18.25
N ASP A 86 1.07 41.84 17.22
CA ASP A 86 0.30 42.06 16.00
C ASP A 86 -0.32 40.73 15.54
N ARG A 87 -1.65 40.64 15.63
CA ARG A 87 -2.40 39.42 15.34
C ARG A 87 -2.33 39.06 13.85
N PHE A 88 -1.82 39.98 13.03
CA PHE A 88 -1.92 39.97 11.58
C PHE A 88 -0.57 40.16 10.85
N ASP A 89 0.52 39.60 11.38
CA ASP A 89 1.74 39.46 10.56
C ASP A 89 1.45 38.56 9.34
N ALA A 90 1.29 39.20 8.18
CA ALA A 90 1.00 38.56 6.90
C ALA A 90 2.11 37.57 6.49
N ASN A 91 3.37 37.87 6.83
CA ASN A 91 4.50 37.01 6.52
C ASN A 91 4.51 35.77 7.42
N ALA A 92 4.17 35.91 8.70
CA ALA A 92 4.01 34.77 9.59
C ALA A 92 2.87 33.85 9.14
N LEU A 93 1.74 34.41 8.72
CA LEU A 93 0.60 33.66 8.18
C LEU A 93 0.97 32.90 6.91
N LEU A 94 1.71 33.52 6.01
CA LEU A 94 2.19 32.87 4.78
C LEU A 94 3.14 31.72 5.10
N ARG A 95 4.14 31.92 5.98
CA ARG A 95 5.04 30.84 6.43
C ARG A 95 4.27 29.69 7.07
N GLN A 96 3.26 30.00 7.89
CA GLN A 96 2.40 29.01 8.51
C GLN A 96 1.59 28.21 7.47
N ALA A 97 1.04 28.88 6.45
CA ALA A 97 0.32 28.23 5.36
C ALA A 97 1.22 27.26 4.58
N HIS A 98 2.42 27.69 4.18
CA HIS A 98 3.40 26.80 3.55
C HIS A 98 3.72 25.57 4.40
N ARG A 99 3.93 25.77 5.72
CA ARG A 99 4.21 24.67 6.66
C ARG A 99 3.04 23.68 6.75
N GLN A 100 1.81 24.16 6.79
CA GLN A 100 0.62 23.30 6.83
C GLN A 100 0.47 22.49 5.55
N VAL A 101 0.61 23.12 4.38
CA VAL A 101 0.52 22.42 3.08
C VAL A 101 1.62 21.35 2.95
N ARG A 102 2.87 21.67 3.32
CA ARG A 102 3.98 20.70 3.35
C ARG A 102 3.71 19.55 4.31
N THR A 103 3.22 19.85 5.51
CA THR A 103 2.92 18.83 6.53
C THR A 103 1.79 17.91 6.08
N HIS A 104 0.74 18.47 5.47
CA HIS A 104 -0.37 17.70 4.93
C HIS A 104 0.10 16.74 3.82
N HIS A 105 0.89 17.25 2.86
CA HIS A 105 1.45 16.41 1.80
C HIS A 105 2.35 15.29 2.34
N ALA A 106 3.24 15.61 3.30
CA ALA A 106 4.05 14.60 3.96
C ALA A 106 3.18 13.52 4.63
N GLY A 107 2.08 13.91 5.27
CA GLY A 107 1.12 12.96 5.84
C GLY A 107 0.44 12.07 4.80
N GLN A 108 0.13 12.61 3.60
CA GLN A 108 -0.42 11.83 2.50
C GLN A 108 0.58 10.78 1.98
N LEU A 109 1.84 11.16 1.80
CA LEU A 109 2.92 10.24 1.40
C LEU A 109 3.11 9.12 2.44
N GLN A 110 3.15 9.47 3.73
CA GLN A 110 3.24 8.49 4.81
C GLN A 110 2.04 7.54 4.84
N GLY A 111 0.84 8.07 4.61
CA GLY A 111 -0.38 7.27 4.48
C GLY A 111 -0.29 6.27 3.33
N LEU A 112 0.26 6.69 2.19
CA LEU A 112 0.50 5.83 1.04
C LEU A 112 1.52 4.72 1.36
N GLU A 113 2.65 5.06 1.96
CA GLU A 113 3.70 4.10 2.35
C GLU A 113 3.16 3.02 3.31
N LYS A 114 2.38 3.43 4.31
CA LYS A 114 1.75 2.48 5.26
C LYS A 114 0.79 1.53 4.55
N ARG A 115 -0.01 2.03 3.60
CA ARG A 115 -0.90 1.20 2.79
C ARG A 115 -0.13 0.25 1.89
N GLU A 116 0.96 0.71 1.29
CA GLU A 116 1.85 -0.10 0.46
C GLU A 116 2.45 -1.26 1.27
N LEU A 117 3.02 -0.98 2.44
CA LEU A 117 3.56 -1.98 3.36
C LEU A 117 2.49 -3.00 3.76
N GLY A 118 1.33 -2.53 4.20
CA GLY A 118 0.22 -3.40 4.61
C GLY A 118 -0.28 -4.30 3.46
N ALA A 119 -0.44 -3.74 2.26
CA ALA A 119 -0.87 -4.48 1.08
C ALA A 119 0.16 -5.55 0.66
N LYS A 120 1.45 -5.19 0.62
CA LYS A 120 2.53 -6.14 0.29
C LYS A 120 2.65 -7.26 1.32
N ALA A 121 2.56 -6.94 2.61
CA ALA A 121 2.58 -7.95 3.67
C ALA A 121 1.37 -8.89 3.60
N ALA A 122 0.16 -8.35 3.42
CA ALA A 122 -1.07 -9.14 3.29
C ALA A 122 -1.03 -10.07 2.06
N PHE A 123 -0.52 -9.56 0.93
CA PHE A 123 -0.35 -10.36 -0.28
C PHE A 123 0.58 -11.56 -0.05
N LEU A 124 1.73 -11.34 0.58
CA LEU A 124 2.67 -12.42 0.90
C LEU A 124 2.08 -13.42 1.90
N GLU A 125 1.36 -12.94 2.91
CA GLU A 125 0.68 -13.82 3.86
C GLU A 125 -0.36 -14.71 3.16
N GLN A 126 -1.16 -14.14 2.25
CA GLN A 126 -2.11 -14.91 1.44
C GLN A 126 -1.41 -15.99 0.61
N GLN A 127 -0.30 -15.65 -0.04
CA GLN A 127 0.47 -16.61 -0.84
C GLN A 127 1.08 -17.72 0.02
N ARG A 128 1.57 -17.40 1.23
CA ARG A 128 2.01 -18.39 2.21
C ARG A 128 0.88 -19.34 2.61
N ARG A 129 -0.33 -18.81 2.86
CA ARG A 129 -1.51 -19.61 3.20
C ARG A 129 -1.88 -20.56 2.04
N LEU A 130 -1.87 -20.07 0.80
CA LEU A 130 -2.14 -20.90 -0.40
C LEU A 130 -1.07 -21.98 -0.61
N GLY A 131 0.21 -21.67 -0.38
CA GLY A 131 1.29 -22.66 -0.45
C GLY A 131 1.10 -23.79 0.58
N ARG A 132 0.73 -23.45 1.82
CA ARG A 132 0.47 -24.43 2.88
C ARG A 132 -0.72 -25.33 2.57
N THR A 133 -1.82 -24.79 2.05
CA THR A 133 -3.01 -25.58 1.71
C THR A 133 -2.72 -26.52 0.53
N ARG A 134 -2.00 -26.04 -0.49
CA ARG A 134 -1.58 -26.87 -1.62
C ARG A 134 -0.70 -28.04 -1.18
N GLY A 135 0.25 -27.82 -0.28
CA GLY A 135 1.10 -28.88 0.27
C GLY A 135 0.29 -29.94 1.04
N LYS A 136 -0.67 -29.51 1.86
CA LYS A 136 -1.57 -30.44 2.59
C LYS A 136 -2.46 -31.24 1.64
N ALA A 137 -3.05 -30.60 0.63
CA ALA A 137 -3.88 -31.27 -0.36
C ALA A 137 -3.09 -32.32 -1.13
N GLN A 138 -1.87 -31.98 -1.59
CA GLN A 138 -0.99 -32.91 -2.29
C GLN A 138 -0.60 -34.11 -1.40
N ALA A 139 -0.28 -33.87 -0.12
CA ALA A 139 0.01 -34.95 0.81
C ALA A 139 -1.19 -35.88 1.05
N SER A 140 -2.40 -35.32 1.19
CA SER A 140 -3.63 -36.09 1.33
C SER A 140 -3.94 -36.93 0.09
N PHE A 141 -3.82 -36.35 -1.12
CA PHE A 141 -3.97 -37.10 -2.38
C PHE A 141 -2.92 -38.20 -2.52
N ALA A 142 -1.65 -37.92 -2.22
CA ALA A 142 -0.58 -38.91 -2.27
C ALA A 142 -0.79 -40.06 -1.29
N LYS A 143 -1.29 -39.77 -0.07
CA LYS A 143 -1.65 -40.79 0.92
C LYS A 143 -2.80 -41.68 0.44
N VAL A 144 -3.85 -41.08 -0.13
CA VAL A 144 -4.98 -41.85 -0.71
C VAL A 144 -4.54 -42.69 -1.90
N ALA A 145 -3.70 -42.15 -2.78
CA ALA A 145 -3.16 -42.87 -3.93
C ALA A 145 -2.24 -44.05 -3.51
N ARG A 146 -1.43 -43.88 -2.47
CA ARG A 146 -0.59 -44.97 -1.92
C ARG A 146 -1.39 -46.05 -1.20
N ASN A 147 -2.47 -45.68 -0.52
CA ASN A 147 -3.29 -46.61 0.26
C ASN A 147 -4.32 -47.38 -0.60
N ASN A 148 -4.37 -47.14 -1.91
CA ASN A 148 -5.33 -47.77 -2.82
C ASN A 148 -4.64 -48.29 -4.10
N PRO A 149 -3.83 -49.37 -3.99
CA PRO A 149 -3.02 -49.88 -5.09
C PRO A 149 -3.84 -50.48 -6.25
N ASP A 150 -5.13 -50.79 -6.04
CA ASP A 150 -5.98 -51.45 -7.05
C ASP A 150 -6.52 -50.51 -8.14
N ARG A 151 -6.26 -49.19 -8.05
CA ARG A 151 -6.56 -48.24 -9.13
C ARG A 151 -5.33 -47.95 -9.98
N SER A 152 -4.77 -49.00 -10.57
CA SER A 152 -3.83 -48.83 -11.69
C SER A 152 -4.64 -48.41 -12.93
N PRO A 153 -4.31 -47.31 -13.63
CA PRO A 153 -5.13 -46.77 -14.73
C PRO A 153 -5.06 -47.58 -16.04
N SER A 154 -4.75 -48.88 -15.99
CA SER A 154 -4.42 -49.68 -17.18
C SER A 154 -5.42 -50.79 -17.54
N SER A 155 -6.53 -51.02 -16.83
CA SER A 155 -7.42 -52.17 -17.12
C SER A 155 -8.72 -51.86 -17.87
N ASP A 156 -9.20 -50.62 -17.93
CA ASP A 156 -10.49 -50.30 -18.59
C ASP A 156 -10.31 -49.61 -19.95
N ARG A 157 -9.63 -50.28 -20.88
CA ARG A 157 -9.84 -49.99 -22.32
C ARG A 157 -10.93 -50.94 -22.83
N PRO A 158 -12.15 -50.44 -23.14
CA PRO A 158 -13.15 -51.28 -23.77
C PRO A 158 -12.64 -51.70 -25.15
N ARG A 159 -12.27 -52.98 -25.27
CA ARG A 159 -11.97 -53.62 -26.55
C ARG A 159 -13.24 -53.64 -27.37
N THR A 160 -13.40 -52.69 -28.28
CA THR A 160 -14.40 -52.73 -29.35
C THR A 160 -14.17 -54.00 -30.17
N ARG A 161 -15.01 -55.01 -29.96
CA ARG A 161 -15.03 -56.23 -30.78
C ARG A 161 -15.44 -55.84 -32.20
N ALA A 162 -14.50 -55.99 -33.13
CA ALA A 162 -14.77 -55.90 -34.55
C ALA A 162 -15.84 -56.93 -34.94
N ARG A 163 -16.95 -56.44 -35.49
CA ARG A 163 -18.09 -57.21 -35.98
C ARG A 163 -17.67 -57.92 -37.26
N GLN A 164 -17.40 -59.22 -37.19
CA GLN A 164 -17.25 -60.06 -38.39
C GLN A 164 -18.59 -60.07 -39.14
N ARG A 165 -18.57 -59.53 -40.37
CA ARG A 165 -19.65 -59.70 -41.34
C ARG A 165 -19.32 -60.93 -42.19
N ARG A 166 -20.29 -61.83 -42.28
CA ARG A 166 -20.35 -62.92 -43.25
C ARG A 166 -20.63 -62.37 -44.64
#